data_AF-A0A0F7N3X3-F1
#
_entry.id   AF-A0A0F7N3X3-F1
#
_cell.length_a   1.000
_cell.length_b   1.000
_cell.length_c   1.000
_cell.angle_alpha   90.00
_cell.angle_beta   90.00
_cell.angle_gamma   90.00
#
_symmetry.space_group_name_H-M   'P 1'
#
loop_
_entity.id
_entity.type
_entity.pdbx_description
1 polymer ?
#
loop_
_entity_poly.entity_id
_entity_poly.type
_entity_poly.pdbx_seq_one_letter_code
_entity_poly.pdbx_strand_id
1 'polypeptide(L)'
;MERLIAGYRGDDPAPALRDRDDVAAYAAYRMPATFQAVRAALGALADAAPGWTPDSHLDVGGGTGAAVWAAAAVWPEDGPRPTVVLDHAGPALALGRELAAGAAAPAVRAAQWRREALGAARAGSGRVRNQPADGARYRQPGGSAHDPAVGSADGTAGSAWAPAGLVTVSYVLGELPEDVRREVVAEAARGARGAVVVVEPGTPDGYRRVLAARRQLVDAGYEVLAPCPHSARCPMEGTADWCHFAARVQRSALHRRVKGGELGHEDEKFSYVAAVRVPAGAPAPARVVRHPQLRKGLVLLELCTAGEGLARTTVSKRQGPRYRAARDVRWGGAWPPPGDDGHDGA
;
A
#
# COMPACT_ATOMS: atom_id res chain seq x y z
N MET A 1 23.19 12.19 2.21
CA MET A 1 22.39 11.92 0.99
C MET A 1 22.86 10.68 0.24
N GLU A 2 24.12 10.60 -0.21
CA GLU A 2 24.66 9.42 -0.94
C GLU A 2 24.52 8.11 -0.14
N ARG A 3 24.83 8.13 1.17
CA ARG A 3 24.59 7.00 2.11
C ARG A 3 23.13 6.54 2.15
N LEU A 4 22.16 7.46 2.04
CA LEU A 4 20.73 7.14 2.07
C LEU A 4 20.28 6.52 0.74
N ILE A 5 20.85 6.98 -0.39
CA ILE A 5 20.47 6.54 -1.75
C ILE A 5 20.94 5.10 -2.04
N ALA A 6 22.08 4.67 -1.49
CA ALA A 6 22.63 3.32 -1.70
C ALA A 6 21.70 2.21 -1.15
N GLY A 7 21.10 2.41 0.02
CA GLY A 7 20.22 1.42 0.67
C GLY A 7 18.87 1.20 -0.01
N TYR A 8 18.40 2.12 -0.88
CA TYR A 8 17.09 1.99 -1.55
C TYR A 8 17.15 1.41 -2.97
N ARG A 9 18.34 1.21 -3.55
CA ARG A 9 18.51 0.60 -4.88
C ARG A 9 18.87 -0.89 -4.84
N GLY A 10 19.17 -1.43 -3.65
CA GLY A 10 19.50 -2.85 -3.43
C GLY A 10 18.57 -3.50 -2.40
N ASP A 11 18.89 -4.74 -2.02
CA ASP A 11 18.17 -5.50 -0.99
C ASP A 11 18.59 -5.13 0.45
N ASP A 12 19.38 -4.06 0.61
CA ASP A 12 19.86 -3.61 1.91
C ASP A 12 18.73 -2.99 2.74
N PRO A 13 18.76 -3.15 4.09
CA PRO A 13 17.77 -2.54 4.96
C PRO A 13 17.81 -1.01 4.83
N ALA A 14 16.62 -0.40 4.84
CA ALA A 14 16.46 1.05 4.80
C ALA A 14 17.33 1.73 5.88
N PRO A 15 18.10 2.78 5.54
CA PRO A 15 18.91 3.46 6.52
C PRO A 15 18.03 4.07 7.62
N ALA A 16 18.41 3.84 8.88
CA ALA A 16 17.71 4.41 10.02
C ALA A 16 17.68 5.94 9.94
N LEU A 17 16.48 6.52 10.02
CA LEU A 17 16.25 7.96 10.05
C LEU A 17 16.56 8.52 11.45
N ARG A 18 17.83 8.89 11.67
CA ARG A 18 18.36 9.20 13.01
C ARG A 18 18.20 10.66 13.40
N ASP A 19 18.30 11.57 12.45
CA ASP A 19 18.29 13.02 12.68
C ASP A 19 17.46 13.78 11.63
N ARG A 20 17.30 15.09 11.85
CA ARG A 20 16.46 15.96 11.02
C ARG A 20 16.94 16.02 9.57
N ASP A 21 18.25 16.03 9.35
CA ASP A 21 18.83 16.17 8.01
C ASP A 21 18.65 14.88 7.20
N ASP A 22 18.83 13.72 7.84
CA ASP A 22 18.55 12.41 7.24
C ASP A 22 17.07 12.32 6.82
N VAL A 23 16.15 12.74 7.69
CA VAL A 23 14.70 12.73 7.40
C VAL A 23 14.33 13.72 6.30
N ALA A 24 14.87 14.94 6.33
CA ALA A 24 14.58 15.94 5.30
C ALA A 24 15.06 15.49 3.92
N ALA A 25 16.27 14.92 3.85
CA ALA A 25 16.80 14.33 2.62
C ALA A 25 15.95 13.14 2.15
N TYR A 26 15.57 12.24 3.08
CA TYR A 26 14.67 11.14 2.78
C TYR A 26 13.32 11.62 2.24
N ALA A 27 12.69 12.59 2.89
CA ALA A 27 11.39 13.14 2.50
C ALA A 27 11.47 13.76 1.10
N ALA A 28 12.49 14.59 0.83
CA ALA A 28 12.70 15.17 -0.49
C ALA A 28 12.92 14.11 -1.59
N TYR A 29 13.54 12.98 -1.26
CA TYR A 29 13.84 11.91 -2.20
C TYR A 29 12.65 10.95 -2.44
N ARG A 30 12.00 10.47 -1.37
CA ARG A 30 11.00 9.39 -1.39
C ARG A 30 9.54 9.85 -1.26
N MET A 31 9.27 10.94 -0.53
CA MET A 31 7.89 11.34 -0.24
C MET A 31 7.06 11.62 -1.51
N PRO A 32 7.58 12.30 -2.56
CA PRO A 32 6.81 12.52 -3.79
C PRO A 32 6.42 11.22 -4.50
N ALA A 33 7.31 10.23 -4.50
CA ALA A 33 7.06 8.92 -5.11
C ALA A 33 6.03 8.13 -4.32
N THR A 34 6.17 8.09 -3.00
CA THR A 34 5.23 7.44 -2.08
C THR A 34 3.84 8.07 -2.19
N PHE A 35 3.77 9.41 -2.22
CA PHE A 35 2.52 10.15 -2.44
C PHE A 35 1.83 9.72 -3.74
N GLN A 36 2.55 9.66 -4.87
CA GLN A 36 1.93 9.30 -6.15
C GLN A 36 1.48 7.83 -6.20
N ALA A 37 2.26 6.90 -5.64
CA ALA A 37 1.88 5.49 -5.57
C ALA A 37 0.64 5.28 -4.70
N VAL A 38 0.61 5.88 -3.50
CA VAL A 38 -0.55 5.80 -2.60
C VAL A 38 -1.76 6.50 -3.20
N ARG A 39 -1.58 7.69 -3.81
CA ARG A 39 -2.67 8.40 -4.49
C ARG A 39 -3.26 7.59 -5.63
N ALA A 40 -2.43 6.88 -6.42
CA ALA A 40 -2.92 6.00 -7.47
C ALA A 40 -3.73 4.82 -6.91
N ALA A 41 -3.27 4.20 -5.81
CA ALA A 41 -4.00 3.12 -5.14
C ALA A 41 -5.33 3.58 -4.54
N LEU A 42 -5.33 4.73 -3.84
CA LEU A 42 -6.53 5.34 -3.24
C LEU A 42 -7.51 5.83 -4.31
N GLY A 43 -7.01 6.40 -5.41
CA GLY A 43 -7.84 6.80 -6.56
C GLY A 43 -8.52 5.58 -7.19
N ALA A 44 -7.81 4.48 -7.38
CA ALA A 44 -8.41 3.24 -7.89
C ALA A 44 -9.48 2.66 -6.95
N LEU A 45 -9.31 2.83 -5.63
CA LEU A 45 -10.35 2.49 -4.66
C LEU A 45 -11.58 3.41 -4.80
N ALA A 46 -11.36 4.73 -4.89
CA ALA A 46 -12.45 5.70 -5.06
C ALA A 46 -13.22 5.48 -6.37
N ASP A 47 -12.53 5.15 -7.47
CA ASP A 47 -13.15 4.81 -8.75
C ASP A 47 -14.01 3.53 -8.66
N ALA A 48 -13.53 2.53 -7.92
CA ALA A 48 -14.26 1.27 -7.71
C ALA A 48 -15.43 1.42 -6.72
N ALA A 49 -15.39 2.43 -5.85
CA ALA A 49 -16.37 2.70 -4.80
C ALA A 49 -16.80 4.19 -4.79
N PRO A 50 -17.48 4.70 -5.85
CA PRO A 50 -17.71 6.13 -6.06
C PRO A 50 -18.62 6.77 -5.01
N GLY A 51 -19.44 5.99 -4.31
CA GLY A 51 -20.30 6.47 -3.23
C GLY A 51 -19.65 6.45 -1.85
N TRP A 52 -18.39 6.05 -1.75
CA TRP A 52 -17.70 5.87 -0.48
C TRP A 52 -16.56 6.87 -0.29
N THR A 53 -16.54 7.47 0.90
CA THR A 53 -15.44 8.30 1.39
C THR A 53 -15.10 7.88 2.81
N PRO A 54 -13.82 7.94 3.22
CA PRO A 54 -13.45 7.58 4.58
C PRO A 54 -13.84 8.67 5.58
N ASP A 55 -14.57 8.30 6.62
CA ASP A 55 -14.93 9.17 7.75
C ASP A 55 -13.73 9.47 8.66
N SER A 56 -12.72 8.60 8.68
CA SER A 56 -11.46 8.77 9.40
C SER A 56 -10.34 7.96 8.74
N HIS A 57 -9.08 8.34 8.99
CA HIS A 57 -7.89 7.72 8.38
C HIS A 57 -6.83 7.36 9.43
N LEU A 58 -6.31 6.14 9.35
CA LEU A 58 -5.14 5.68 10.10
C LEU A 58 -4.02 5.33 9.11
N ASP A 59 -2.88 5.98 9.22
CA ASP A 59 -1.69 5.73 8.40
C ASP A 59 -0.61 5.02 9.22
N VAL A 60 -0.39 3.74 8.93
CA VAL A 60 0.51 2.86 9.70
C VAL A 60 1.88 2.79 9.01
N GLY A 61 2.92 3.15 9.74
CA GLY A 61 4.25 3.35 9.17
C GLY A 61 4.30 4.57 8.27
N GLY A 62 3.52 5.61 8.59
CA GLY A 62 3.32 6.74 7.69
C GLY A 62 4.53 7.65 7.54
N GLY A 63 5.51 7.58 8.46
CA GLY A 63 6.73 8.38 8.43
C GLY A 63 6.45 9.87 8.41
N THR A 64 6.82 10.54 7.31
CA THR A 64 6.53 11.95 7.07
C THR A 64 5.12 12.21 6.56
N GLY A 65 4.31 11.14 6.42
CA GLY A 65 2.86 11.08 6.25
C GLY A 65 2.35 11.11 4.81
N ALA A 66 3.14 10.70 3.82
CA ALA A 66 2.77 10.80 2.39
C ALA A 66 1.33 10.33 2.06
N ALA A 67 0.83 9.29 2.74
CA ALA A 67 -0.53 8.80 2.55
C ALA A 67 -1.62 9.78 3.05
N VAL A 68 -1.33 10.61 4.05
CA VAL A 68 -2.24 11.68 4.52
C VAL A 68 -2.51 12.69 3.41
N TRP A 69 -1.47 13.17 2.73
CA TRP A 69 -1.64 14.06 1.57
C TRP A 69 -2.35 13.34 0.42
N ALA A 70 -2.03 12.07 0.18
CA ALA A 70 -2.67 11.29 -0.87
C ALA A 70 -4.19 11.14 -0.62
N ALA A 71 -4.58 10.82 0.61
CA ALA A 71 -5.99 10.70 1.00
C ALA A 71 -6.74 12.04 0.89
N ALA A 72 -6.11 13.16 1.27
CA ALA A 72 -6.69 14.50 1.10
C ALA A 72 -6.81 14.91 -0.38
N ALA A 73 -5.92 14.43 -1.25
CA ALA A 73 -5.97 14.69 -2.68
C ALA A 73 -7.02 13.86 -3.43
N VAL A 74 -7.36 12.66 -2.93
CA VAL A 74 -8.39 11.79 -3.52
C VAL A 74 -9.78 12.18 -3.03
N TRP A 75 -9.92 12.45 -1.73
CA TRP A 75 -11.17 12.87 -1.12
C TRP A 75 -11.01 14.25 -0.48
N PRO A 76 -11.09 15.33 -1.29
CA PRO A 76 -11.02 16.69 -0.78
C PRO A 76 -12.26 16.99 0.07
N GLU A 77 -12.04 17.57 1.25
CA GLU A 77 -13.09 17.97 2.18
C GLU A 77 -12.80 19.38 2.69
N ASP A 78 -13.85 20.15 2.91
CA ASP A 78 -13.76 21.51 3.47
C ASP A 78 -13.46 21.48 4.99
N GLY A 79 -13.72 20.34 5.66
CA GLY A 79 -13.54 20.12 7.09
C GLY A 79 -12.39 19.17 7.45
N PRO A 80 -12.07 19.01 8.74
CA PRO A 80 -11.06 18.06 9.18
C PRO A 80 -11.60 16.62 9.13
N ARG A 81 -10.89 15.73 8.44
CA ARG A 81 -11.02 14.28 8.62
C ARG A 81 -10.13 13.83 9.78
N PRO A 82 -10.65 13.18 10.84
CA PRO A 82 -9.83 12.59 11.88
C PRO A 82 -8.77 11.67 11.27
N THR A 83 -7.50 12.08 11.36
CA THR A 83 -6.37 11.38 10.76
C THR A 83 -5.28 11.15 11.80
N VAL A 84 -4.79 9.91 11.90
CA VAL A 84 -3.70 9.53 12.80
C VAL A 84 -2.59 8.86 12.01
N VAL A 85 -1.36 9.35 12.17
CA VAL A 85 -0.14 8.75 11.64
C VAL A 85 0.59 8.03 12.77
N LEU A 86 0.85 6.74 12.59
CA LEU A 86 1.64 5.90 13.50
C LEU A 86 3.00 5.59 12.87
N ASP A 87 4.07 5.84 13.61
CA ASP A 87 5.42 5.46 13.18
C ASP A 87 6.37 5.28 14.37
N HIS A 88 7.41 4.46 14.22
CA HIS A 88 8.44 4.31 15.26
C HIS A 88 9.50 5.44 15.21
N ALA A 89 9.70 6.04 14.03
CA ALA A 89 10.70 7.06 13.74
C ALA A 89 10.22 8.45 14.19
N GLY A 90 10.54 8.81 15.44
CA GLY A 90 10.25 10.12 16.00
C GLY A 90 10.68 11.31 15.13
N PRO A 91 11.90 11.30 14.54
CA PRO A 91 12.33 12.34 13.60
C PRO A 91 11.44 12.49 12.36
N ALA A 92 10.94 11.38 11.79
CA ALA A 92 10.03 11.40 10.64
C ALA A 92 8.68 12.03 10.99
N LEU A 93 8.11 11.65 12.14
CA LEU A 93 6.88 12.23 12.66
C LEU A 93 7.00 13.74 12.93
N ALA A 94 8.16 14.17 13.45
CA ALA A 94 8.43 15.58 13.72
C ALA A 94 8.43 16.40 12.42
N LEU A 95 9.14 15.92 11.37
CA LEU A 95 9.12 16.59 10.07
C LEU A 95 7.73 16.55 9.43
N GLY A 96 7.04 15.41 9.48
CA GLY A 96 5.69 15.28 8.95
C GLY A 96 4.73 16.30 9.57
N ARG A 97 4.78 16.48 10.89
CA ARG A 97 4.00 17.50 11.61
C ARG A 97 4.33 18.91 11.17
N GLU A 98 5.61 19.23 10.98
CA GLU A 98 6.06 20.53 10.48
C GLU A 98 5.52 20.82 9.06
N LEU A 99 5.65 19.84 8.15
CA LEU A 99 5.11 19.94 6.79
C LEU A 99 3.59 20.08 6.78
N ALA A 100 2.90 19.32 7.63
CA ALA A 100 1.45 19.33 7.72
C ALA A 100 0.91 20.66 8.26
N ALA A 101 1.59 21.31 9.20
CA ALA A 101 1.15 22.61 9.75
C ALA A 101 1.00 23.70 8.67
N GLY A 102 1.85 23.67 7.64
CA GLY A 102 1.80 24.58 6.50
C GLY A 102 0.90 24.15 5.33
N ALA A 103 0.20 23.02 5.44
CA ALA A 103 -0.59 22.48 4.33
C ALA A 103 -1.85 23.31 4.06
N ALA A 104 -2.24 23.44 2.79
CA ALA A 104 -3.48 24.12 2.38
C ALA A 104 -4.75 23.35 2.81
N ALA A 105 -4.70 22.02 2.79
CA ALA A 105 -5.83 21.16 3.13
C ALA A 105 -6.04 21.08 4.67
N PRO A 106 -7.23 21.41 5.20
CA PRO A 106 -7.53 21.31 6.64
C PRO A 106 -7.33 19.90 7.21
N ALA A 107 -7.73 18.87 6.45
CA ALA A 107 -7.56 17.47 6.85
C ALA A 107 -6.08 17.09 7.08
N VAL A 108 -5.15 17.68 6.31
CA VAL A 108 -3.70 17.44 6.50
C VAL A 108 -3.20 18.18 7.75
N ARG A 109 -3.58 19.46 7.92
CA ARG A 109 -3.17 20.26 9.09
C ARG A 109 -3.62 19.64 10.41
N ALA A 110 -4.80 19.02 10.42
CA ALA A 110 -5.41 18.42 11.61
C ALA A 110 -4.86 17.01 11.94
N ALA A 111 -3.97 16.45 11.13
CA ALA A 111 -3.43 15.11 11.34
C ALA A 111 -2.67 15.01 12.68
N GLN A 112 -2.92 13.92 13.41
CA GLN A 112 -2.25 13.61 14.66
C GLN A 112 -1.08 12.66 14.41
N TRP A 113 0.07 12.93 15.03
CA TRP A 113 1.31 12.18 14.80
C TRP A 113 1.70 11.48 16.09
N ARG A 114 1.68 10.14 16.11
CA ARG A 114 1.91 9.34 17.31
C ARG A 114 3.07 8.38 17.08
N ARG A 115 3.99 8.38 18.05
CA ARG A 115 5.11 7.45 18.04
C ARG A 115 4.67 6.10 18.58
N GLU A 116 4.81 5.07 17.77
CA GLU A 116 4.38 3.72 18.15
C GLU A 116 5.22 2.65 17.45
N ALA A 117 5.57 1.60 18.18
CA ALA A 117 6.19 0.42 17.56
C ALA A 117 5.13 -0.36 16.76
N LEU A 118 5.55 -0.96 15.65
CA LEU A 118 4.71 -1.86 14.86
C LEU A 118 5.02 -3.29 15.31
N GLY A 119 4.01 -4.02 15.83
CA GLY A 119 4.12 -5.41 16.29
C GLY A 119 4.22 -5.63 17.81
N ALA A 120 4.45 -6.90 18.19
CA ALA A 120 4.37 -7.46 19.55
C ALA A 120 5.19 -6.75 20.65
N ALA A 121 6.09 -5.84 20.29
CA ALA A 121 6.72 -4.91 21.26
C ALA A 121 5.71 -4.02 22.01
N ARG A 122 4.42 -4.05 21.63
CA ARG A 122 3.31 -3.41 22.38
C ARG A 122 2.94 -4.10 23.70
N ALA A 123 3.26 -5.38 23.91
CA ALA A 123 2.80 -6.13 25.10
C ALA A 123 3.55 -5.80 26.41
N GLY A 124 4.28 -4.67 26.47
CA GLY A 124 5.27 -4.39 27.52
C GLY A 124 5.13 -3.09 28.32
N SER A 125 4.19 -2.18 28.02
CA SER A 125 4.09 -0.88 28.75
C SER A 125 3.06 -0.86 29.87
N GLY A 126 2.85 -2.01 30.53
CA GLY A 126 1.85 -2.16 31.58
C GLY A 126 2.22 -3.19 32.63
N ARG A 127 3.48 -3.21 33.11
CA ARG A 127 3.84 -3.84 34.39
C ARG A 127 5.07 -3.15 34.96
N VAL A 128 4.88 -2.52 36.12
CA VAL A 128 5.96 -2.14 37.04
C VAL A 128 6.82 -3.38 37.26
N ARG A 129 8.08 -3.30 36.88
CA ARG A 129 9.04 -4.41 36.99
C ARG A 129 9.49 -4.47 38.44
N ASN A 130 8.81 -5.26 39.28
CA ASN A 130 9.39 -5.70 40.55
C ASN A 130 10.48 -6.71 40.22
N GLN A 131 11.71 -6.32 40.55
CA GLN A 131 12.89 -7.18 40.47
C GLN A 131 12.81 -8.24 41.57
N PRO A 132 13.33 -9.45 41.29
CA PRO A 132 14.16 -10.07 42.31
C PRO A 132 15.52 -10.49 41.77
N ALA A 133 16.41 -10.63 42.75
CA ALA A 133 17.83 -10.83 42.65
C ALA A 133 18.22 -12.26 42.25
N ASP A 134 19.48 -12.35 41.81
CA ASP A 134 20.42 -13.45 41.91
C ASP A 134 20.04 -14.88 41.49
N GLY A 135 20.92 -15.43 40.65
CA GLY A 135 21.45 -16.76 40.92
C GLY A 135 21.25 -17.81 39.84
N ALA A 136 22.40 -18.28 39.34
CA ALA A 136 22.67 -19.65 38.89
C ALA A 136 22.52 -20.03 37.40
N ARG A 137 23.71 -20.12 36.77
CA ARG A 137 24.28 -21.31 36.10
C ARG A 137 23.46 -21.99 34.99
N TYR A 138 23.90 -21.70 33.77
CA TYR A 138 23.61 -22.45 32.54
C TYR A 138 24.17 -23.88 32.58
N ARG A 139 23.31 -24.87 32.30
CA ARG A 139 23.69 -26.22 31.82
C ARG A 139 22.56 -26.77 30.93
N GLN A 140 22.83 -26.89 29.63
CA GLN A 140 22.13 -27.76 28.67
C GLN A 140 22.69 -29.21 28.83
N PRO A 141 22.01 -30.32 28.44
CA PRO A 141 21.32 -30.46 27.13
C PRO A 141 20.11 -31.44 27.03
N GLY A 142 19.43 -31.38 25.88
CA GLY A 142 18.88 -32.56 25.18
C GLY A 142 17.44 -33.00 25.51
N GLY A 143 16.56 -32.97 24.51
CA GLY A 143 15.25 -33.62 24.58
C GLY A 143 14.39 -33.33 23.34
N SER A 144 14.14 -34.36 22.53
CA SER A 144 13.34 -34.34 21.30
C SER A 144 11.84 -34.35 21.56
N ALA A 145 11.10 -33.88 20.54
CA ALA A 145 9.74 -34.28 20.15
C ALA A 145 8.58 -33.96 21.11
N HIS A 146 7.83 -32.89 20.78
CA HIS A 146 6.41 -32.95 20.43
C HIS A 146 5.92 -31.52 20.19
N ASP A 147 5.41 -31.23 18.99
CA ASP A 147 4.58 -30.05 18.75
C ASP A 147 3.26 -30.20 19.51
N PRO A 148 2.91 -29.30 20.45
CA PRO A 148 1.54 -29.18 20.89
C PRO A 148 0.81 -28.19 19.98
N ALA A 149 -0.36 -28.62 19.56
CA ALA A 149 -1.36 -27.85 18.83
C ALA A 149 -1.48 -26.40 19.32
N VAL A 150 -1.43 -25.46 18.38
CA VAL A 150 -1.81 -24.07 18.61
C VAL A 150 -3.28 -24.06 19.02
N GLY A 151 -3.53 -23.79 20.30
CA GLY A 151 -4.86 -23.59 20.84
C GLY A 151 -5.55 -22.44 20.11
N SER A 152 -6.77 -22.70 19.65
CA SER A 152 -7.70 -21.71 19.13
C SER A 152 -8.02 -20.69 20.24
N ALA A 153 -7.44 -19.51 20.14
CA ALA A 153 -7.90 -18.35 20.89
C ALA A 153 -9.13 -17.76 20.18
N ASP A 154 -10.29 -18.34 20.47
CA ASP A 154 -11.56 -17.64 20.31
C ASP A 154 -11.58 -16.48 21.32
N GLY A 155 -11.24 -15.31 20.80
CA GLY A 155 -11.35 -14.04 21.49
C GLY A 155 -11.27 -12.95 20.44
N THR A 156 -12.41 -12.33 20.12
CA THR A 156 -12.47 -11.11 19.32
C THR A 156 -11.85 -9.96 20.10
N ALA A 157 -10.53 -9.98 20.26
CA ALA A 157 -9.79 -8.86 20.78
C ALA A 157 -9.87 -7.74 19.75
N GLY A 158 -10.39 -6.58 20.15
CA GLY A 158 -10.40 -5.37 19.32
C GLY A 158 -9.00 -5.03 18.82
N SER A 159 -8.91 -4.20 17.78
CA SER A 159 -7.60 -3.70 17.34
C SER A 159 -6.89 -2.96 18.47
N ALA A 160 -5.56 -3.07 18.51
CA ALA A 160 -4.72 -2.22 19.35
C ALA A 160 -4.74 -0.76 18.89
N TRP A 161 -5.21 -0.49 17.67
CA TRP A 161 -5.33 0.84 17.10
C TRP A 161 -6.74 1.39 17.23
N ALA A 162 -6.83 2.72 17.28
CA ALA A 162 -8.11 3.40 17.18
C ALA A 162 -8.79 3.01 15.85
N PRO A 163 -10.07 2.58 15.88
CA PRO A 163 -10.78 2.19 14.67
C PRO A 163 -10.83 3.33 13.66
N ALA A 164 -10.67 3.02 12.36
CA ALA A 164 -10.70 4.02 11.30
C ALA A 164 -11.50 3.60 10.06
N GLY A 165 -12.10 4.55 9.33
CA GLY A 165 -12.77 4.28 8.05
C GLY A 165 -11.81 3.75 6.99
N LEU A 166 -10.61 4.32 6.91
CA LEU A 166 -9.51 3.89 6.05
C LEU A 166 -8.26 3.61 6.88
N VAL A 167 -7.62 2.46 6.62
CA VAL A 167 -6.26 2.17 7.10
C VAL A 167 -5.32 2.06 5.91
N THR A 168 -4.22 2.82 5.91
CA THR A 168 -3.14 2.69 4.93
C THR A 168 -1.92 2.04 5.57
N VAL A 169 -1.28 1.13 4.83
CA VAL A 169 0.01 0.53 5.18
C VAL A 169 0.89 0.65 3.94
N SER A 170 1.79 1.62 3.90
CA SER A 170 2.55 1.94 2.68
C SER A 170 4.04 1.94 2.90
N TYR A 171 4.78 1.15 2.10
CA TYR A 171 6.24 1.06 2.07
C TYR A 171 6.91 0.66 3.40
N VAL A 172 6.15 0.11 4.35
CA VAL A 172 6.67 -0.27 5.68
C VAL A 172 6.78 -1.78 5.87
N LEU A 173 6.01 -2.61 5.14
CA LEU A 173 6.07 -4.06 5.36
C LEU A 173 7.45 -4.61 5.00
N GLY A 174 8.09 -4.08 3.96
CA GLY A 174 9.46 -4.44 3.59
C GLY A 174 10.50 -4.29 4.71
N GLU A 175 10.26 -3.39 5.66
CA GLU A 175 11.18 -3.08 6.76
C GLU A 175 10.97 -3.97 7.99
N LEU A 176 9.89 -4.77 8.00
CA LEU A 176 9.47 -5.56 9.16
C LEU A 176 9.83 -7.04 9.01
N PRO A 177 10.10 -7.76 10.11
CA PRO A 177 10.12 -9.23 10.14
C PRO A 177 8.78 -9.83 9.71
N GLU A 178 8.78 -11.06 9.20
CA GLU A 178 7.56 -11.67 8.61
C GLU A 178 6.40 -11.82 9.61
N ASP A 179 6.69 -12.24 10.84
CA ASP A 179 5.72 -12.34 11.92
C ASP A 179 5.08 -10.98 12.23
N VAL A 180 5.91 -9.92 12.29
CA VAL A 180 5.44 -8.55 12.51
C VAL A 180 4.62 -8.03 11.33
N ARG A 181 4.98 -8.37 10.08
CA ARG A 181 4.17 -8.03 8.89
C ARG A 181 2.77 -8.61 9.01
N ARG A 182 2.66 -9.89 9.39
CA ARG A 182 1.37 -10.58 9.58
C ARG A 182 0.56 -9.92 10.68
N GLU A 183 1.19 -9.59 11.80
CA GLU A 183 0.53 -8.88 12.91
C GLU A 183 0.00 -7.51 12.49
N VAL A 184 0.82 -6.70 11.79
CA VAL A 184 0.43 -5.38 11.28
C VAL A 184 -0.79 -5.46 10.35
N VAL A 185 -0.81 -6.41 9.41
CA VAL A 185 -1.95 -6.60 8.51
C VAL A 185 -3.19 -7.09 9.28
N ALA A 186 -3.03 -7.99 10.25
CA ALA A 186 -4.13 -8.45 11.09
C ALA A 186 -4.71 -7.32 11.97
N GLU A 187 -3.87 -6.45 12.53
CA GLU A 187 -4.29 -5.25 13.26
C GLU A 187 -5.03 -4.26 12.33
N ALA A 188 -4.51 -4.03 11.12
CA ALA A 188 -5.18 -3.18 10.13
C ALA A 188 -6.57 -3.74 9.78
N ALA A 189 -6.67 -5.06 9.59
CA ALA A 189 -7.92 -5.75 9.30
C ALA A 189 -8.93 -5.72 10.47
N ARG A 190 -8.46 -5.66 11.72
CA ARG A 190 -9.32 -5.49 12.91
C ARG A 190 -9.73 -4.03 13.14
N GLY A 191 -8.86 -3.09 12.80
CA GLY A 191 -9.08 -1.65 13.05
C GLY A 191 -9.86 -0.93 11.94
N ALA A 192 -9.85 -1.44 10.71
CA ALA A 192 -10.55 -0.80 9.59
C ALA A 192 -12.06 -1.10 9.59
N ARG A 193 -12.87 -0.05 9.72
CA ARG A 193 -14.34 -0.09 9.55
C ARG A 193 -14.76 -0.15 8.09
N GLY A 194 -13.99 0.47 7.19
CA GLY A 194 -14.29 0.55 5.76
C GLY A 194 -13.29 -0.21 4.90
N ALA A 195 -12.07 0.32 4.78
CA ALA A 195 -11.07 -0.15 3.84
C ALA A 195 -9.67 -0.28 4.44
N VAL A 196 -8.90 -1.24 3.93
CA VAL A 196 -7.45 -1.36 4.11
C VAL A 196 -6.76 -1.25 2.76
N VAL A 197 -5.77 -0.37 2.66
CA VAL A 197 -4.96 -0.20 1.45
C VAL A 197 -3.50 -0.44 1.78
N VAL A 198 -2.92 -1.45 1.15
CA VAL A 198 -1.51 -1.81 1.31
C VAL A 198 -0.76 -1.48 0.03
N VAL A 199 0.37 -0.77 0.13
CA VAL A 199 1.22 -0.38 -1.00
C VAL A 199 2.67 -0.71 -0.70
N GLU A 200 3.36 -1.37 -1.63
CA GLU A 200 4.79 -1.71 -1.52
C GLU A 200 5.50 -1.41 -2.84
N PRO A 201 6.86 -1.38 -2.86
CA PRO A 201 7.61 -1.27 -4.10
C PRO A 201 7.16 -2.29 -5.17
N GLY A 202 7.19 -1.87 -6.43
CA GLY A 202 6.81 -2.68 -7.59
C GLY A 202 7.87 -3.69 -7.99
N THR A 203 8.50 -4.34 -7.00
CA THR A 203 9.51 -5.38 -7.14
C THR A 203 8.87 -6.76 -6.91
N PRO A 204 9.54 -7.86 -7.29
CA PRO A 204 9.05 -9.21 -6.98
C PRO A 204 8.77 -9.41 -5.48
N ASP A 205 9.66 -8.90 -4.62
CA ASP A 205 9.54 -8.99 -3.17
C ASP A 205 8.38 -8.15 -2.62
N GLY A 206 8.22 -6.91 -3.10
CA GLY A 206 7.09 -6.06 -2.73
C GLY A 206 5.75 -6.64 -3.18
N TYR A 207 5.70 -7.24 -4.39
CA TYR A 207 4.54 -7.99 -4.85
C TYR A 207 4.21 -9.17 -3.93
N ARG A 208 5.20 -9.98 -3.51
CA ARG A 208 4.96 -11.11 -2.60
C ARG A 208 4.40 -10.64 -1.25
N ARG A 209 4.88 -9.51 -0.72
CA ARG A 209 4.33 -8.91 0.51
C ARG A 209 2.88 -8.45 0.33
N VAL A 210 2.58 -7.76 -0.78
CA VAL A 210 1.20 -7.33 -1.10
C VAL A 210 0.28 -8.54 -1.31
N LEU A 211 0.75 -9.60 -1.95
CA LEU A 211 -0.02 -10.82 -2.15
C LEU A 211 -0.33 -11.52 -0.82
N ALA A 212 0.64 -11.59 0.09
CA ALA A 212 0.45 -12.12 1.43
C ALA A 212 -0.55 -11.27 2.25
N ALA A 213 -0.44 -9.95 2.19
CA ALA A 213 -1.38 -9.04 2.84
C ALA A 213 -2.80 -9.17 2.25
N ARG A 214 -2.91 -9.25 0.92
CA ARG A 214 -4.17 -9.50 0.21
C ARG A 214 -4.84 -10.79 0.69
N ARG A 215 -4.08 -11.89 0.80
CA ARG A 215 -4.61 -13.17 1.28
C ARG A 215 -5.14 -13.04 2.71
N GLN A 216 -4.38 -12.45 3.62
CA GLN A 216 -4.81 -12.23 5.00
C GLN A 216 -6.08 -11.36 5.10
N LEU A 217 -6.20 -10.32 4.27
CA LEU A 217 -7.39 -9.48 4.21
C LEU A 217 -8.62 -10.27 3.73
N VAL A 218 -8.48 -11.05 2.67
CA VAL A 218 -9.57 -11.91 2.16
C VAL A 218 -9.97 -12.95 3.20
N ASP A 219 -9.00 -13.61 3.84
CA ASP A 219 -9.24 -14.58 4.91
C ASP A 219 -9.91 -13.93 6.13
N ALA A 220 -9.70 -12.62 6.36
CA ALA A 220 -10.38 -11.82 7.38
C ALA A 220 -11.76 -11.26 6.95
N GLY A 221 -12.28 -11.69 5.80
CA GLY A 221 -13.59 -11.33 5.28
C GLY A 221 -13.66 -10.00 4.51
N TYR A 222 -12.52 -9.48 4.03
CA TYR A 222 -12.52 -8.35 3.10
C TYR A 222 -12.74 -8.80 1.65
N GLU A 223 -13.39 -7.93 0.86
CA GLU A 223 -13.45 -8.03 -0.59
C GLU A 223 -12.41 -7.11 -1.23
N VAL A 224 -11.67 -7.59 -2.23
CA VAL A 224 -10.69 -6.79 -2.97
C VAL A 224 -11.40 -5.98 -4.06
N LEU A 225 -11.34 -4.65 -4.01
CA LEU A 225 -11.89 -3.77 -5.05
C LEU A 225 -10.85 -3.29 -6.08
N ALA A 226 -9.57 -3.21 -5.68
CA ALA A 226 -8.49 -2.84 -6.58
C ALA A 226 -7.15 -3.42 -6.11
N PRO A 227 -6.16 -3.61 -7.00
CA PRO A 227 -6.25 -3.56 -8.46
C PRO A 227 -7.00 -4.77 -9.03
N CYS A 228 -7.06 -5.87 -8.27
CA CYS A 228 -7.59 -7.14 -8.73
C CYS A 228 -9.09 -7.02 -9.05
N PRO A 229 -9.55 -7.63 -10.14
CA PRO A 229 -10.97 -7.70 -10.49
C PRO A 229 -11.73 -8.80 -9.69
N HIS A 230 -11.07 -9.43 -8.72
CA HIS A 230 -11.59 -10.56 -7.96
C HIS A 230 -10.89 -10.70 -6.60
N SER A 231 -11.56 -11.38 -5.66
CA SER A 231 -11.00 -11.83 -4.38
C SER A 231 -10.42 -13.25 -4.42
N ALA A 232 -10.62 -14.00 -5.52
CA ALA A 232 -10.05 -15.34 -5.72
C ALA A 232 -8.51 -15.37 -5.73
N ARG A 233 -7.88 -16.55 -5.78
CA ARG A 233 -6.42 -16.70 -5.86
C ARG A 233 -5.84 -15.88 -7.01
N CYS A 234 -4.70 -15.22 -6.79
CA CYS A 234 -4.06 -14.41 -7.83
C CYS A 234 -3.52 -15.32 -8.94
N PRO A 235 -3.86 -15.08 -10.23
CA PRO A 235 -3.39 -15.94 -11.32
C PRO A 235 -1.89 -15.76 -11.64
N MET A 236 -1.25 -14.71 -11.13
CA MET A 236 0.21 -14.54 -11.22
C MET A 236 0.96 -15.33 -10.12
N GLU A 237 0.28 -15.86 -9.11
CA GLU A 237 0.93 -16.56 -8.00
C GLU A 237 1.56 -17.89 -8.46
N GLY A 238 2.86 -18.03 -8.23
CA GLY A 238 3.64 -19.20 -8.64
C GLY A 238 4.26 -19.07 -10.03
N THR A 239 4.04 -17.95 -10.73
CA THR A 239 4.72 -17.63 -11.99
C THR A 239 6.04 -16.90 -11.73
N ALA A 240 6.89 -16.78 -12.76
CA ALA A 240 8.11 -15.96 -12.70
C ALA A 240 7.81 -14.44 -12.77
N ASP A 241 6.57 -14.06 -13.06
CA ASP A 241 6.15 -12.68 -13.26
C ASP A 241 5.46 -12.11 -12.00
N TRP A 242 5.35 -10.79 -11.89
CA TRP A 242 4.73 -10.12 -10.73
C TRP A 242 3.79 -8.98 -11.12
N CYS A 243 2.71 -8.81 -10.35
CA CYS A 243 1.74 -7.74 -10.57
C CYS A 243 2.26 -6.44 -9.94
N HIS A 244 2.52 -5.44 -10.77
CA HIS A 244 2.93 -4.10 -10.35
C HIS A 244 2.37 -3.08 -11.34
N PHE A 245 2.50 -1.80 -11.01
CA PHE A 245 2.05 -0.64 -11.77
C PHE A 245 3.08 0.49 -11.68
N ALA A 246 2.87 1.58 -12.42
CA ALA A 246 3.71 2.76 -12.39
C ALA A 246 2.89 4.03 -12.14
N ALA A 247 3.34 4.85 -11.20
CA ALA A 247 2.81 6.18 -10.95
C ALA A 247 3.85 7.23 -11.36
N ARG A 248 3.46 8.17 -12.21
CA ARG A 248 4.36 9.22 -12.70
C ARG A 248 4.54 10.31 -11.65
N VAL A 249 5.80 10.55 -11.27
CA VAL A 249 6.24 11.59 -10.35
C VAL A 249 6.91 12.69 -11.16
N GLN A 250 6.41 13.92 -11.04
CA GLN A 250 7.08 15.08 -11.62
C GLN A 250 8.29 15.44 -10.74
N ARG A 251 9.47 15.57 -11.36
CA ARG A 251 10.71 15.93 -10.67
C ARG A 251 10.88 17.45 -10.65
N SER A 252 10.77 18.05 -9.46
CA SER A 252 11.14 19.45 -9.24
C SER A 252 12.64 19.68 -9.51
N ALA A 253 13.07 20.94 -9.65
CA ALA A 253 14.49 21.28 -9.82
C ALA A 253 15.35 20.79 -8.64
N LEU A 254 14.80 20.78 -7.42
CA LEU A 254 15.45 20.20 -6.24
C LEU A 254 15.56 18.67 -6.37
N HIS A 255 14.50 17.99 -6.81
CA HIS A 255 14.47 16.53 -6.95
C HIS A 255 15.43 16.04 -8.04
N ARG A 256 15.56 16.79 -9.14
CA ARG A 256 16.55 16.52 -10.20
C ARG A 256 17.99 16.64 -9.70
N ARG A 257 18.31 17.70 -8.93
CA ARG A 257 19.63 17.89 -8.30
C ARG A 257 19.97 16.78 -7.31
N VAL A 258 18.98 16.34 -6.53
CA VAL A 258 19.15 15.28 -5.52
C VAL A 258 19.31 13.88 -6.14
N LYS A 259 18.60 13.58 -7.23
CA LYS A 259 18.61 12.24 -7.86
C LYS A 259 19.62 12.08 -9.01
N GLY A 260 20.30 13.15 -9.41
CA GLY A 260 21.20 13.14 -10.57
C GLY A 260 20.50 12.83 -11.89
N GLY A 261 19.24 13.26 -12.05
CA GLY A 261 18.41 12.93 -13.20
C GLY A 261 18.09 14.13 -14.08
N GLU A 262 18.27 13.97 -15.39
CA GLU A 262 18.01 15.03 -16.40
C GLU A 262 16.51 15.15 -16.75
N LEU A 263 15.79 14.02 -16.74
CA LEU A 263 14.36 13.99 -17.06
C LEU A 263 13.52 14.69 -15.99
N GLY A 264 12.53 15.47 -16.43
CA GLY A 264 11.57 16.18 -15.57
C GLY A 264 10.56 15.28 -14.86
N HIS A 265 10.63 13.97 -15.03
CA HIS A 265 9.74 13.00 -14.38
C HIS A 265 10.47 11.67 -14.10
N GLU A 266 9.89 10.87 -13.22
CA GLU A 266 10.22 9.46 -13.00
C GLU A 266 8.94 8.66 -12.80
N ASP A 267 8.98 7.37 -13.10
CA ASP A 267 7.87 6.46 -12.86
C ASP A 267 8.20 5.59 -11.62
N GLU A 268 7.50 5.82 -10.51
CA GLU A 268 7.61 4.98 -9.31
C GLU A 268 6.82 3.70 -9.56
N LYS A 269 7.51 2.56 -9.51
CA LYS A 269 6.87 1.25 -9.60
C LYS A 269 6.34 0.83 -8.24
N PHE A 270 5.10 0.36 -8.19
CA PHE A 270 4.44 -0.07 -6.95
C PHE A 270 3.53 -1.28 -7.18
N SER A 271 3.33 -2.06 -6.12
CA SER A 271 2.32 -3.10 -6.03
C SER A 271 1.33 -2.69 -4.94
N TYR A 272 0.05 -3.01 -5.07
CA TYR A 272 -0.93 -2.65 -4.04
C TYR A 272 -2.11 -3.61 -3.97
N VAL A 273 -2.84 -3.54 -2.86
CA VAL A 273 -4.20 -4.07 -2.70
C VAL A 273 -5.04 -3.05 -1.95
N ALA A 274 -6.26 -2.83 -2.42
CA ALA A 274 -7.29 -2.07 -1.74
C ALA A 274 -8.48 -3.02 -1.50
N ALA A 275 -8.73 -3.31 -0.22
CA ALA A 275 -9.76 -4.25 0.20
C ALA A 275 -10.75 -3.56 1.14
N VAL A 276 -12.04 -3.88 1.02
CA VAL A 276 -13.13 -3.28 1.79
C VAL A 276 -13.92 -4.34 2.56
N ARG A 277 -14.53 -3.93 3.67
CA ARG A 277 -15.42 -4.78 4.46
C ARG A 277 -16.91 -4.45 4.24
N VAL A 278 -17.20 -3.23 3.83
CA VAL A 278 -18.56 -2.75 3.53
C VAL A 278 -18.77 -2.77 2.02
N PRO A 279 -19.87 -3.35 1.50
CA PRO A 279 -20.21 -3.25 0.08
C PRO A 279 -20.39 -1.78 -0.29
N ALA A 280 -19.39 -1.24 -0.98
CA ALA A 280 -19.29 0.19 -1.27
C ALA A 280 -19.10 0.46 -2.77
N GLY A 281 -19.08 -0.60 -3.57
CA GLY A 281 -18.69 -0.58 -4.97
C GLY A 281 -18.47 -1.98 -5.53
N ALA A 282 -17.84 -2.07 -6.69
CA ALA A 282 -17.49 -3.34 -7.33
C ALA A 282 -16.10 -3.23 -7.98
N PRO A 283 -15.32 -4.33 -8.01
CA PRO A 283 -14.07 -4.35 -8.76
C PRO A 283 -14.33 -4.09 -10.25
N ALA A 284 -13.33 -3.54 -10.95
CA ALA A 284 -13.37 -3.49 -12.41
C ALA A 284 -13.50 -4.91 -13.00
N PRO A 285 -14.20 -5.12 -14.13
CA PRO A 285 -14.33 -6.46 -14.73
C PRO A 285 -12.98 -7.09 -15.11
N ALA A 286 -12.06 -6.24 -15.58
CA ALA A 286 -10.68 -6.59 -15.85
C ALA A 286 -9.72 -5.43 -15.53
N ARG A 287 -8.46 -5.78 -15.31
CA ARG A 287 -7.36 -4.86 -15.06
C ARG A 287 -6.27 -5.06 -16.09
N VAL A 288 -5.82 -3.97 -16.73
CA VAL A 288 -4.66 -3.99 -17.62
C VAL A 288 -3.39 -4.20 -16.78
N VAL A 289 -2.74 -5.36 -16.91
CA VAL A 289 -1.59 -5.75 -16.07
C VAL A 289 -0.24 -5.43 -16.68
N ARG A 290 -0.17 -5.04 -17.96
CA ARG A 290 1.08 -4.63 -18.65
C ARG A 290 0.83 -3.40 -19.53
N HIS A 291 1.89 -2.79 -20.04
CA HIS A 291 1.75 -1.71 -21.01
C HIS A 291 1.01 -2.20 -22.26
N PRO A 292 -0.07 -1.52 -22.69
CA PRO A 292 -0.73 -1.82 -23.96
C PRO A 292 0.26 -1.80 -25.11
N GLN A 293 0.27 -2.85 -25.92
CA GLN A 293 1.17 -2.95 -27.06
C GLN A 293 0.49 -2.38 -28.30
N LEU A 294 0.96 -1.22 -28.74
CA LEU A 294 0.45 -0.57 -29.95
C LEU A 294 1.07 -1.19 -31.20
N ARG A 295 0.22 -1.54 -32.18
CA ARG A 295 0.60 -2.02 -33.51
C ARG A 295 -0.24 -1.29 -34.56
N LYS A 296 0.10 -1.46 -35.85
CA LYS A 296 -0.65 -0.82 -36.95
C LYS A 296 -2.09 -1.33 -36.98
N GLY A 297 -3.02 -0.50 -36.51
CA GLY A 297 -4.46 -0.81 -36.48
C GLY A 297 -4.90 -1.82 -35.42
N LEU A 298 -4.04 -2.15 -34.46
CA LEU A 298 -4.30 -3.13 -33.40
C LEU A 298 -3.69 -2.63 -32.08
N VAL A 299 -4.34 -2.94 -30.97
CA VAL A 299 -3.79 -2.83 -29.61
C VAL A 299 -3.90 -4.19 -28.95
N LEU A 300 -2.81 -4.69 -28.38
CA LEU A 300 -2.83 -5.90 -27.57
C LEU A 300 -2.81 -5.51 -26.09
N LEU A 301 -3.80 -6.03 -25.36
CA LEU A 301 -3.95 -5.85 -23.93
C LEU A 301 -3.66 -7.16 -23.21
N GLU A 302 -2.89 -7.09 -22.13
CA GLU A 302 -2.75 -8.18 -21.17
C GLU A 302 -3.59 -7.83 -19.95
N LEU A 303 -4.57 -8.67 -19.66
CA LEU A 303 -5.62 -8.43 -18.69
C LEU A 303 -5.59 -9.48 -17.59
N CYS A 304 -5.83 -9.06 -16.35
CA CYS A 304 -6.37 -9.94 -15.32
C CYS A 304 -7.88 -9.76 -15.31
N THR A 305 -8.66 -10.85 -15.35
CA THR A 305 -10.13 -10.83 -15.40
C THR A 305 -10.72 -11.58 -14.22
N ALA A 306 -11.95 -11.26 -13.84
CA ALA A 306 -12.63 -11.90 -12.71
C ALA A 306 -12.86 -13.42 -12.92
N GLY A 307 -13.11 -13.86 -14.16
CA GLY A 307 -13.46 -15.24 -14.49
C GLY A 307 -12.31 -16.11 -15.01
N GLU A 308 -11.48 -15.58 -15.90
CA GLU A 308 -10.49 -16.37 -16.66
C GLU A 308 -9.05 -16.19 -16.15
N GLY A 309 -8.83 -15.30 -15.20
CA GLY A 309 -7.49 -14.96 -14.73
C GLY A 309 -6.71 -14.14 -15.77
N LEU A 310 -5.52 -14.60 -16.17
CA LEU A 310 -4.69 -13.85 -17.13
C LEU A 310 -5.11 -14.15 -18.57
N ALA A 311 -5.53 -13.12 -19.29
CA ALA A 311 -5.97 -13.20 -20.67
C ALA A 311 -5.28 -12.16 -21.56
N ARG A 312 -5.15 -12.48 -22.85
CA ARG A 312 -4.69 -11.54 -23.88
C ARG A 312 -5.85 -11.16 -24.79
N THR A 313 -6.09 -9.87 -24.95
CA THR A 313 -7.16 -9.35 -25.81
C THR A 313 -6.57 -8.49 -26.91
N THR A 314 -7.01 -8.72 -28.14
CA THR A 314 -6.66 -7.87 -29.29
C THR A 314 -7.82 -6.96 -29.63
N VAL A 315 -7.58 -5.66 -29.63
CA VAL A 315 -8.56 -4.64 -30.03
C VAL A 315 -8.14 -4.03 -31.37
N SER A 316 -8.98 -4.18 -32.39
CA SER A 316 -8.69 -3.72 -33.75
C SER A 316 -9.33 -2.39 -34.08
N LYS A 317 -8.76 -1.66 -35.04
CA LYS A 317 -9.29 -0.38 -35.56
C LYS A 317 -10.76 -0.46 -35.99
N ARG A 318 -11.26 -1.64 -36.39
CA ARG A 318 -12.65 -1.87 -36.79
C ARG A 318 -13.63 -1.72 -35.62
N GLN A 319 -13.17 -1.92 -34.39
CA GLN A 319 -13.96 -1.75 -33.15
C GLN A 319 -14.06 -0.28 -32.70
N GLY A 320 -13.68 0.69 -33.55
CA GLY A 320 -14.03 2.11 -33.42
C GLY A 320 -13.75 2.73 -32.03
N PRO A 321 -14.77 3.10 -31.24
CA PRO A 321 -14.59 3.65 -29.89
C PRO A 321 -13.74 2.79 -28.96
N ARG A 322 -13.93 1.46 -28.97
CA ARG A 322 -13.16 0.52 -28.14
C ARG A 322 -11.68 0.52 -28.49
N TYR A 323 -11.35 0.67 -29.78
CA TYR A 323 -9.96 0.83 -30.22
C TYR A 323 -9.33 2.14 -29.73
N ARG A 324 -10.08 3.26 -29.74
CA ARG A 324 -9.59 4.52 -29.17
C ARG A 324 -9.35 4.36 -27.67
N ALA A 325 -10.29 3.78 -26.93
CA ALA A 325 -10.14 3.49 -25.52
C ALA A 325 -8.92 2.57 -25.24
N ALA A 326 -8.71 1.52 -26.05
CA ALA A 326 -7.55 0.63 -25.91
C ALA A 326 -6.21 1.35 -26.15
N ARG A 327 -6.17 2.38 -27.00
CA ARG A 327 -4.95 3.17 -27.22
C ARG A 327 -4.64 4.09 -26.05
N ASP A 328 -5.68 4.56 -25.36
CA ASP A 328 -5.58 5.57 -24.31
C ASP A 328 -5.49 4.94 -22.91
N VAL A 329 -5.99 3.71 -22.74
CA VAL A 329 -5.90 2.97 -21.48
C VAL A 329 -4.44 2.82 -21.07
N ARG A 330 -4.20 2.97 -19.77
CA ARG A 330 -2.85 2.87 -19.19
C ARG A 330 -2.66 1.52 -18.54
N TRP A 331 -1.41 1.16 -18.32
CA TRP A 331 -1.07 0.07 -17.41
C TRP A 331 -1.67 0.34 -16.03
N GLY A 332 -2.43 -0.62 -15.49
CA GLY A 332 -3.25 -0.44 -14.29
C GLY A 332 -4.65 0.10 -14.54
N GLY A 333 -5.03 0.42 -15.78
CA GLY A 333 -6.38 0.86 -16.14
C GLY A 333 -7.43 -0.25 -16.01
N ALA A 334 -8.65 0.14 -15.67
CA ALA A 334 -9.82 -0.73 -15.74
C ALA A 334 -10.18 -1.04 -17.21
N TRP A 335 -10.75 -2.21 -17.45
CA TRP A 335 -11.19 -2.64 -18.77
C TRP A 335 -12.44 -3.55 -18.66
N PRO A 336 -13.39 -3.50 -19.61
CA PRO A 336 -13.52 -2.50 -20.68
C PRO A 336 -13.87 -1.09 -20.11
N PRO A 337 -13.78 -0.02 -20.91
CA PRO A 337 -14.29 1.28 -20.51
C PRO A 337 -15.80 1.21 -20.19
N PRO A 338 -16.33 2.05 -19.28
CA PRO A 338 -17.76 2.07 -18.95
C PRO A 338 -18.64 2.25 -20.20
N GLY A 339 -19.72 1.47 -20.32
CA GLY A 339 -20.67 1.52 -21.44
C GLY A 339 -20.28 0.68 -22.67
N ASP A 340 -19.27 -0.18 -22.55
CA ASP A 340 -18.94 -1.21 -23.56
C ASP A 340 -19.36 -2.59 -23.02
N ASP A 341 -20.50 -3.10 -23.51
CA ASP A 341 -21.14 -4.34 -23.04
C ASP A 341 -20.40 -5.63 -23.47
N GLY A 342 -19.15 -5.50 -23.94
CA GLY A 342 -18.31 -6.66 -24.24
C GLY A 342 -18.72 -7.43 -25.49
N HIS A 343 -19.78 -7.02 -26.21
CA HIS A 343 -20.20 -7.70 -27.43
C HIS A 343 -19.20 -7.45 -28.56
N ASP A 344 -18.33 -8.43 -28.77
CA ASP A 344 -17.57 -8.54 -30.01
C ASP A 344 -18.59 -8.79 -31.12
N GLY A 345 -18.96 -7.72 -31.84
CA GLY A 345 -19.71 -7.83 -33.09
C GLY A 345 -18.93 -8.71 -34.06
N ALA A 346 -19.37 -9.97 -34.16
CA ALA A 346 -18.91 -10.94 -35.14
C ALA A 346 -19.22 -10.46 -36.57
#